data_AF-A0A918D2K1-F1
#
_entry.id   AF-A0A918D2K1-F1
#
_cell.length_a   1.000
_cell.length_b   1.000
_cell.length_c   1.000
_cell.angle_alpha   90.00
_cell.angle_beta   90.00
_cell.angle_gamma   90.00
#
_symmetry.space_group_name_H-M   'P 1'
#
loop_
_entity.id
_entity.type
_entity.pdbx_description
1 polymer ?
#
loop_
_entity_poly.entity_id
_entity_poly.type
_entity_poly.pdbx_seq_one_letter_code
_entity_poly.pdbx_strand_id
1 'polypeptide(L)' 'MRKFTKGEKYRPIVKVDKVKKHVPTVIYVSGRRYVLEHSNQWKGGGK' A
#
# COMPACT_ATOMS: atom_id res chain seq x y z
N MET A 1 4.57 1.73 -16.56
CA MET A 1 4.52 2.76 -15.50
C MET A 1 5.36 3.95 -15.95
N ARG A 2 4.80 5.16 -15.99
CA ARG A 2 5.57 6.38 -16.28
C ARG A 2 6.57 6.62 -15.12
N LYS A 3 7.84 6.87 -15.44
CA LYS A 3 8.85 7.24 -14.44
C LYS A 3 8.73 8.74 -14.18
N PHE A 4 8.48 9.12 -12.92
CA PHE A 4 8.40 10.53 -12.51
C PHE A 4 9.78 11.02 -12.13
N THR A 5 10.14 12.22 -12.58
CA THR A 5 11.39 12.89 -12.21
C THR A 5 11.19 13.71 -10.93
N LYS A 6 12.28 13.95 -10.20
CA LYS A 6 12.25 14.75 -8.97
C LYS A 6 11.80 16.17 -9.29
N GLY A 7 10.70 16.62 -8.68
CA GLY A 7 10.11 17.95 -8.91
C GLY A 7 8.88 17.96 -9.82
N GLU A 8 8.58 16.87 -10.53
CA GLU A 8 7.35 16.76 -11.30
C GLU A 8 6.12 16.56 -10.40
N LYS A 9 5.02 17.26 -10.72
CA LYS A 9 3.73 17.03 -10.09
C LYS A 9 3.22 15.65 -10.49
N TYR A 10 3.07 14.77 -9.51
CA TYR A 10 2.54 13.43 -9.69
C TYR A 10 1.17 13.29 -9.04
N ARG A 11 0.22 12.62 -9.73
CA ARG A 11 -1.04 12.16 -9.15
C ARG A 11 -1.02 10.63 -8.99
N PRO A 12 -0.83 10.10 -7.78
CA PRO A 12 -0.91 8.66 -7.54
C PRO A 12 -2.33 8.14 -7.78
N ILE A 13 -2.44 7.03 -8.49
CA ILE A 13 -3.68 6.25 -8.55
C ILE A 13 -3.59 5.22 -7.42
N VAL A 14 -4.54 5.32 -6.49
CA VAL A 14 -4.68 4.39 -5.37
C VAL A 14 -5.86 3.46 -5.66
N LYS A 15 -5.61 2.15 -5.65
CA LYS A 15 -6.67 1.13 -5.68
C LYS A 15 -6.77 0.49 -4.31
N VAL A 16 -7.96 0.46 -3.74
CA VAL A 16 -8.23 -0.25 -2.49
C VAL A 16 -8.59 -1.68 -2.83
N ASP A 17 -7.83 -2.63 -2.30
CA ASP A 17 -7.99 -4.07 -2.59
C ASP A 17 -8.74 -4.79 -1.46
N LYS A 18 -8.42 -4.45 -0.21
CA LYS A 18 -9.07 -5.06 0.96
C LYS A 18 -9.42 -4.01 2.00
N VAL A 19 -10.63 -4.09 2.54
CA VAL A 19 -11.12 -3.27 3.65
C VAL A 19 -11.57 -4.16 4.79
N LYS A 20 -11.25 -3.79 6.03
CA LYS A 20 -11.72 -4.46 7.25
C LYS A 20 -12.19 -3.41 8.25
N LYS A 21 -13.41 -3.54 8.77
CA LYS A 21 -14.02 -2.57 9.72
C LYS A 21 -13.87 -1.12 9.23
N HIS A 22 -14.17 -0.88 7.95
CA HIS A 22 -14.03 0.43 7.27
C HIS A 22 -12.60 0.96 7.11
N VAL A 23 -11.57 0.20 7.49
CA VAL A 23 -10.16 0.57 7.29
C VAL A 23 -9.56 -0.21 6.10
N PRO A 24 -9.00 0.47 5.08
CA PRO A 24 -8.22 -0.19 4.03
C PRO A 24 -7.02 -0.92 4.63
N THR A 25 -6.94 -2.23 4.40
CA THR A 25 -5.86 -3.10 4.89
C THR A 25 -4.89 -3.49 3.78
N VAL A 26 -5.31 -3.44 2.53
CA VAL A 26 -4.43 -3.64 1.35
C VAL A 26 -4.78 -2.60 0.30
N ILE A 27 -3.77 -1.88 -0.18
CA ILE A 27 -3.90 -0.89 -1.26
C ILE A 27 -2.80 -1.10 -2.30
N TYR A 28 -3.07 -0.66 -3.53
CA TYR A 28 -2.07 -0.53 -4.58
C TYR A 28 -1.88 0.94 -4.92
N VAL A 29 -0.66 1.43 -4.75
CA VAL A 29 -0.27 2.77 -5.17
C VAL A 29 0.63 2.62 -6.38
N SER A 30 0.16 3.07 -7.54
CA SER A 30 0.95 3.03 -8.77
C SER A 30 1.43 1.62 -9.13
N GLY A 31 0.64 0.58 -8.83
CA GLY A 31 1.02 -0.83 -9.06
C GLY A 31 1.89 -1.46 -7.99
N ARG A 32 2.35 -0.71 -6.98
CA ARG A 32 3.03 -1.27 -5.80
C ARG A 32 2.02 -1.59 -4.71
N ARG A 33 2.12 -2.78 -4.14
CA ARG A 33 1.24 -3.26 -3.06
C ARG A 33 1.72 -2.75 -1.71
N TYR A 34 0.80 -2.20 -0.93
CA TYR A 34 0.99 -1.78 0.45
C TYR A 34 -0.03 -2.50 1.33
N VAL A 35 0.40 -2.89 2.53
CA VAL A 35 -0.43 -3.59 3.51
C VAL A 35 -0.41 -2.78 4.79
N LEU A 36 -1.55 -2.63 5.45
CA LEU A 36 -1.65 -1.97 6.74
C LEU A 36 -0.86 -2.77 7.76
N GLU A 37 0.14 -2.14 8.35
CA GLU A 37 0.97 -2.76 9.38
C GLU A 37 0.14 -3.00 10.64
N HIS A 38 0.10 -4.25 11.10
CA HIS A 38 -0.55 -4.61 12.36
C HIS A 38 0.51 -4.95 13.42
N SER A 39 0.25 -4.61 14.69
CA SER A 39 1.16 -4.88 15.81
C SER A 39 1.56 -6.36 15.97
N ASN A 40 0.71 -7.28 15.48
CA ASN A 40 0.98 -8.72 15.49
C ASN A 40 1.60 -9.25 14.18
N GLN A 41 1.84 -8.40 13.18
CA GLN A 41 2.35 -8.82 11.87
C GLN A 41 3.79 -9.36 11.94
N TRP A 42 4.61 -8.83 12.85
CA TRP A 42 5.97 -9.32 13.07
C TRP A 42 6.03 -10.67 13.80
N LYS A 43 5.02 -11.00 14.61
CA LYS A 43 5.02 -12.22 15.47
C LYS A 43 4.80 -13.53 14.70
N GLY A 44 4.53 -13.48 13.40
CA GLY A 44 4.33 -14.67 12.55
C GLY A 44 5.54 -15.07 11.70
N GLY A 45 6.64 -14.31 11.75
CA GLY A 45 7.89 -14.61 11.03
C GLY A 45 8.85 -15.51 11.81
N GLY A 46 8.32 -16.47 12.57
CA GLY A 46 9.13 -17.48 13.25
C GLY A 46 9.25 -18.72 12.36
N LYS A 47 10.43 -18.94 11.81
CA LYS A 47 10.95 -20.29 11.59
C LYS A 47 12.12 -20.48 12.54
#